data_AF-A0A7X7MII0-F1
#
_entry.id   AF-A0A7X7MII0-F1
#
_cell.length_a   1.000
_cell.length_b   1.000
_cell.length_c   1.000
_cell.angle_alpha   90.00
_cell.angle_beta   90.00
_cell.angle_gamma   90.00
#
_symmetry.space_group_name_H-M   'P 1'
#
loop_
_entity.id
_entity.type
_entity.pdbx_description
1 polymer ?
#
loop_
_entity_poly.entity_id
_entity_poly.type
_entity_poly.pdbx_seq_one_letter_code
_entity_poly.pdbx_strand_id
1 'polypeptide(L)' 'MSFLDDSYLLTSAPAREIYSRLSTLPIIDAHNHCDVKALSEDRNFADIWEAEAATDHYVWECMRKCN' A
#
# COMPACT_ATOMS: atom_id res chain seq x y z
N MET A 1 -16.36 8.27 -13.13
CA MET A 1 -15.34 7.24 -12.94
C MET A 1 -14.02 7.83 -13.36
N SER A 2 -13.21 8.17 -12.37
CA SER A 2 -11.80 8.51 -12.58
C SER A 2 -10.94 7.34 -12.14
N PHE A 3 -9.74 7.23 -12.69
CA PHE A 3 -8.75 6.30 -12.16
C PHE A 3 -8.53 6.59 -10.66
N LEU A 4 -8.57 5.54 -9.82
CA LEU A 4 -8.47 5.62 -8.34
C LEU A 4 -9.50 6.56 -7.69
N ASP A 5 -10.79 6.41 -8.01
CA ASP A 5 -11.88 7.11 -7.31
C ASP A 5 -12.40 6.37 -6.06
N ASP A 6 -13.34 6.96 -5.33
CA ASP A 6 -13.95 6.38 -4.11
C ASP A 6 -14.68 5.04 -4.34
N SER A 7 -14.92 4.67 -5.60
CA SER A 7 -15.50 3.38 -6.01
C SER A 7 -14.48 2.45 -6.66
N TYR A 8 -13.18 2.73 -6.55
CA TYR A 8 -12.12 1.85 -7.05
C TYR A 8 -12.31 0.42 -6.50
N LEU A 9 -12.39 -0.56 -7.41
CA LEU A 9 -12.72 -1.97 -7.16
C LEU A 9 -14.15 -2.27 -6.61
N LEU A 10 -14.97 -1.24 -6.34
CA LEU A 10 -16.33 -1.37 -5.77
C LEU A 10 -17.41 -1.27 -6.86
N THR A 11 -17.71 -2.39 -7.51
CA THR A 11 -18.57 -2.45 -8.71
C THR A 11 -20.08 -2.53 -8.44
N SER A 12 -20.51 -2.65 -7.17
CA SER A 12 -21.92 -2.80 -6.79
C SER A 12 -22.31 -1.97 -5.56
N ALA A 13 -23.61 -1.72 -5.38
CA ALA A 13 -24.12 -1.02 -4.20
C ALA A 13 -23.81 -1.77 -2.88
N PRO A 14 -24.00 -3.11 -2.77
CA PRO A 14 -23.59 -3.85 -1.59
C PRO A 14 -22.07 -3.75 -1.31
N ALA A 15 -21.21 -3.76 -2.34
CA ALA A 15 -19.76 -3.65 -2.14
C ALA A 15 -19.38 -2.31 -1.47
N ARG A 16 -19.99 -1.20 -1.91
CA ARG A 16 -19.78 0.13 -1.30
C ARG A 16 -20.28 0.19 0.13
N GLU A 17 -21.43 -0.41 0.42
CA GLU A 17 -22.01 -0.45 1.76
C GLU A 17 -21.18 -1.29 2.74
N ILE A 18 -20.66 -2.44 2.29
CA ILE A 18 -19.78 -3.27 3.11
C ILE A 18 -18.48 -2.51 3.40
N TYR A 19 -17.85 -1.93 2.38
CA TYR A 19 -16.59 -1.21 2.55
C TYR A 19 -16.74 -0.01 3.50
N SER A 20 -17.79 0.80 3.36
CA SER A 20 -17.99 1.99 4.20
C SER A 20 -18.17 1.68 5.69
N ARG A 21 -18.65 0.47 6.03
CA ARG A 21 -18.78 0.00 7.42
C ARG A 21 -17.47 -0.51 8.01
N LEU A 22 -16.50 -0.87 7.16
CA LEU A 22 -15.27 -1.57 7.57
C LEU A 22 -14.01 -0.71 7.39
N SER A 23 -14.04 0.30 6.51
CA SER A 23 -12.86 1.08 6.10
C SER A 23 -12.20 1.86 7.24
N THR A 24 -12.88 2.06 8.36
CA THR A 24 -12.36 2.74 9.56
C THR A 24 -11.88 1.78 10.65
N LEU A 25 -11.97 0.47 10.43
CA LEU A 25 -11.46 -0.51 11.39
C LEU A 25 -9.92 -0.45 11.44
N PRO A 26 -9.30 -0.72 12.60
CA PRO A 26 -7.85 -0.79 12.70
C PRO A 26 -7.29 -1.93 11.85
N ILE A 27 -6.09 -1.72 11.32
CA ILE A 27 -5.33 -2.76 10.63
C ILE A 27 -4.73 -3.70 11.68
N ILE A 28 -5.02 -5.00 11.56
CA ILE A 28 -4.34 -6.04 12.31
C ILE A 28 -3.38 -6.73 11.35
N ASP A 29 -2.09 -6.42 11.48
CA ASP A 29 -1.04 -6.94 10.61
C ASP A 29 -0.23 -8.03 11.32
N ALA A 30 -0.69 -9.27 11.20
CA ALA A 30 -0.12 -10.41 11.92
C ALA A 30 1.22 -10.90 11.36
N HIS A 31 1.60 -10.48 10.14
CA HIS A 31 2.85 -10.86 9.51
C HIS A 31 3.29 -9.80 8.50
N ASN A 32 4.43 -9.17 8.75
CA ASN A 32 5.11 -8.29 7.82
C ASN A 32 6.63 -8.40 7.98
N HIS A 33 7.34 -7.62 7.16
CA HIS A 33 8.80 -7.55 7.17
C HIS A 33 9.30 -6.12 7.45
N CYS A 34 8.54 -5.34 8.22
CA CYS A 34 8.91 -3.97 8.56
C CYS A 34 10.18 -3.93 9.41
N ASP A 35 11.01 -2.91 9.19
CA ASP A 35 12.22 -2.70 9.99
C ASP A 35 11.87 -2.06 11.35
N VAL A 36 11.94 -2.87 12.41
CA VAL A 36 11.70 -2.46 13.80
C VAL A 36 12.61 -1.31 14.23
N LYS A 37 13.85 -1.27 13.75
CA LYS A 37 14.80 -0.22 14.11
C LYS A 37 14.38 1.11 13.48
N ALA A 38 14.05 1.12 12.20
CA ALA A 38 13.59 2.31 11.51
C ALA A 38 12.33 2.90 12.16
N LEU A 39 11.40 2.04 12.61
CA LEU A 39 10.22 2.46 13.37
C LEU A 39 10.60 3.08 14.72
N SER A 40 11.49 2.45 15.47
CA SER A 40 11.94 2.95 16.77
C SER A 40 12.70 4.29 16.68
N GLU A 41 13.37 4.54 15.56
CA GLU A 41 14.14 5.76 15.32
C GLU A 41 13.32 6.89 14.69
N ASP A 42 12.03 6.64 14.38
CA ASP A 42 11.18 7.54 13.58
C ASP A 42 11.90 8.00 12.30
N ARG A 43 12.51 7.03 11.62
CA ARG A 43 13.40 7.30 10.50
C ARG A 43 12.61 7.78 9.29
N ASN A 44 12.94 8.99 8.82
CA ASN A 44 12.41 9.51 7.56
C ASN A 44 13.11 8.88 6.34
N PHE A 45 12.36 8.75 5.25
CA PHE A 45 12.91 8.44 3.93
C PHE A 45 13.50 9.69 3.29
N ALA A 46 14.60 9.54 2.54
CA ALA A 46 15.27 10.64 1.85
C ALA A 46 14.56 11.05 0.56
N ASP A 47 13.93 10.09 -0.14
CA ASP A 47 13.20 10.32 -1.37
C ASP A 47 12.17 9.20 -1.66
N ILE A 48 11.44 9.35 -2.76
CA ILE A 48 10.43 8.38 -3.21
C ILE A 48 11.05 7.04 -3.66
N TRP A 49 12.29 7.04 -4.15
CA TRP A 49 12.95 5.79 -4.51
C TRP A 49 13.21 4.96 -3.25
N GLU A 50 13.68 5.58 -2.17
CA GLU A 50 13.88 4.91 -0.89
C GLU A 50 12.57 4.35 -0.30
N ALA A 51 11.48 5.11 -0.41
CA ALA A 51 10.19 4.71 0.13
C ALA A 51 9.52 3.58 -0.66
N GLU A 52 9.57 3.61 -2.00
CA GLU A 52 8.75 2.74 -2.86
C GLU A 52 9.55 1.62 -3.54
N ALA A 53 10.85 1.80 -3.78
CA ALA A 53 11.58 0.97 -4.74
C ALA A 53 12.93 0.44 -4.25
N ALA A 54 13.61 1.10 -3.33
CA ALA A 54 14.96 0.72 -2.90
C ALA A 54 15.03 -0.64 -2.20
N THR A 55 13.89 -1.16 -1.73
CA THR A 55 13.80 -2.49 -1.11
C THR A 55 12.65 -3.33 -1.66
N ASP A 56 11.83 -2.80 -2.58
CA ASP A 56 10.73 -3.54 -3.19
C ASP A 56 11.20 -4.30 -4.44
N HIS A 57 11.38 -5.60 -4.25
CA HIS A 57 11.78 -6.48 -5.34
C HIS A 57 10.73 -6.65 -6.45
N TYR A 58 9.45 -6.32 -6.23
CA TYR A 58 8.42 -6.33 -7.25
C TYR A 58 8.60 -5.17 -8.22
N VAL A 59 9.00 -3.99 -7.72
CA VAL A 59 9.39 -2.86 -8.56
C VAL A 59 10.60 -3.24 -9.40
N TRP A 60 11.62 -3.87 -8.80
CA TRP A 60 12.80 -4.34 -9.53
C TRP A 60 12.46 -5.37 -10.60
N GLU A 61 11.58 -6.31 -10.28
CA GLU A 61 11.12 -7.34 -11.22
C GLU A 61 10.42 -6.70 -12.42
N CYS A 62 9.53 -5.73 -12.19
CA CYS A 62 8.86 -4.99 -13.25
C CYS A 62 9.88 -4.24 -14.12
N MET A 63 10.79 -3.48 -13.51
CA MET A 63 11.83 -2.72 -14.24
C MET A 63 12.68 -3.63 -15.15
N ARG A 64 13.03 -4.84 -14.70
CA ARG A 64 13.82 -5.80 -15.50
C ARG A 64 13.03 -6.38 -16.68
N LYS A 65 11.70 -6.39 -16.60
CA LYS A 65 10.79 -6.87 -17.66
C LYS A 65 10.32 -5.75 -18.59
N CYS A 66 10.55 -4.48 -18.24
CA CYS A 66 10.27 -3.35 -19.12
C CYS A 66 11.25 -3.35 -20.29
N ASN A 67 10.75 -3.75 -21.46
CA ASN A 67 11.40 -3.54 -22.76
C ASN A 67 10.81 -2.31 -23.44
#